data_AF-A0A7J2IG59-F1
#
_entry.id   AF-A0A7J2IG59-F1
#
_cell.length_a   1.000
_cell.length_b   1.000
_cell.length_c   1.000
_cell.angle_alpha   90.00
_cell.angle_beta   90.00
_cell.angle_gamma   90.00
#
_symmetry.space_group_name_H-M   'P 1'
#
loop_
_entity.id
_entity.type
_entity.pdbx_description
1 polymer ?
#
loop_
_entity_poly.entity_id
_entity_poly.type
_entity_poly.pdbx_seq_one_letter_code
_entity_poly.pdbx_strand_id
1 'polypeptide(L)'
;MSALRTCFIPEKEESEIREYFEKRRGGILKPGDDIKSIERRYAPLGVFEIKRRKDIETGIISRVKKTIEESNRFYVNLNNVALYYVSKGLGKKPRIEKLDVMEKIIDLPSISIKFLSDIVKKGRITHHELNKKHFLFLNGNFDCIMMLKARDLIDFHPRVYGASYGIYAPHLEYLAKVNILDFDDKRYNLGDFLSTEQIKLEGKKVDETVHKPEEVLETLEVFFAGDGISQDIVYLPYDECTYVDKEGRFRHDRLIAPRFSI
;
A
#
# COMPACT_ATOMS: atom_id res chain seq x y z
N MET A 1 15.04 21.75 -24.31
CA MET A 1 13.80 22.27 -23.67
C MET A 1 13.38 21.26 -22.63
N SER A 2 13.25 21.65 -21.36
CA SER A 2 12.72 20.75 -20.32
C SER A 2 11.25 20.45 -20.60
N ALA A 3 10.91 19.15 -20.67
CA ALA A 3 9.53 18.71 -20.87
C ALA A 3 8.67 19.03 -19.65
N LEU A 4 7.44 19.47 -19.88
CA LEU A 4 6.43 19.60 -18.82
C LEU A 4 6.09 18.20 -18.27
N ARG A 5 5.85 18.14 -16.97
CA ARG A 5 5.46 16.92 -16.25
C ARG A 5 4.21 17.18 -15.43
N THR A 6 3.34 16.19 -15.38
CA THR A 6 2.15 16.18 -14.53
C THR A 6 2.57 16.06 -13.07
N CYS A 7 2.13 16.99 -12.24
CA CYS A 7 2.39 17.00 -10.80
C CYS A 7 1.10 17.22 -10.03
N PHE A 8 0.93 16.57 -8.88
CA PHE A 8 -0.12 16.97 -7.95
C PHE A 8 0.21 18.32 -7.33
N ILE A 9 -0.81 19.14 -7.08
CA ILE A 9 -0.63 20.48 -6.51
C ILE A 9 -0.45 20.36 -5.00
N PRO A 10 0.55 20.98 -4.36
CA PRO A 10 0.63 21.03 -2.90
C PRO A 10 -0.54 21.83 -2.30
N GLU A 11 -1.12 21.35 -1.20
CA GLU A 11 -2.20 22.07 -0.50
C GLU A 11 -1.67 23.28 0.26
N LYS A 12 -0.48 23.13 0.86
CA LYS A 12 0.04 24.04 1.88
C LYS A 12 1.10 25.00 1.35
N GLU A 13 1.00 26.23 1.84
CA GLU A 13 2.00 27.28 1.66
C GLU A 13 3.19 27.08 2.62
N GLU A 14 4.32 27.73 2.33
CA GLU A 14 5.58 27.58 3.10
C GLU A 14 5.42 27.86 4.60
N SER A 15 4.62 28.86 4.96
CA SER A 15 4.35 29.21 6.36
C SER A 15 3.61 28.10 7.12
N GLU A 16 2.60 27.48 6.51
CA GLU A 16 1.84 26.37 7.11
C GLU A 16 2.69 25.10 7.26
N ILE A 17 3.58 24.83 6.30
CA ILE A 17 4.51 23.69 6.35
C ILE A 17 5.47 23.87 7.51
N ARG A 18 6.01 25.08 7.65
CA ARG A 18 6.91 25.40 8.76
C ARG A 18 6.20 25.25 10.11
N GLU A 19 5.00 25.81 10.25
CA GLU A 19 4.18 25.66 11.46
C GLU A 19 3.90 24.19 11.79
N TYR A 20 3.59 23.37 10.77
CA TYR A 20 3.38 21.93 10.93
C TYR A 20 4.60 21.23 11.55
N PHE A 21 5.80 21.50 11.03
CA PHE A 21 7.03 20.87 11.53
C PHE A 21 7.46 21.44 12.89
N GLU A 22 7.25 22.74 13.13
CA GLU A 22 7.49 23.36 14.43
C GLU A 22 6.61 22.74 15.53
N LYS A 23 5.35 22.42 15.24
CA LYS A 23 4.46 21.69 16.19
C LYS A 23 4.91 20.25 16.47
N ARG A 24 5.68 19.65 15.57
CA ARG A 24 6.24 18.30 15.71
C ARG A 24 7.68 18.29 16.25
N ARG A 25 8.21 19.48 16.56
CA ARG A 25 9.49 19.66 17.22
C ARG A 25 9.39 19.14 18.66
N GLY A 26 9.89 17.93 18.89
CA GLY A 26 9.83 17.28 20.20
C GLY A 26 8.40 16.94 20.62
N GLY A 27 7.99 15.69 20.39
CA GLY A 27 6.79 15.17 21.07
C GLY A 27 6.92 15.31 22.60
N ILE A 28 5.83 15.03 23.33
CA ILE A 28 5.70 15.18 24.80
C ILE A 28 6.88 14.62 25.65
N LEU A 29 7.77 13.81 25.06
CA LEU A 29 8.86 13.09 25.72
C LEU A 29 10.28 13.29 25.11
N LYS A 30 10.55 14.29 24.24
CA LYS A 30 11.92 14.48 23.67
C LYS A 30 12.48 15.90 23.82
N PRO A 31 13.80 16.07 24.08
CA PRO A 31 14.46 17.37 24.08
C PRO A 31 14.28 18.06 22.72
N GLY A 32 14.14 19.39 22.72
CA GLY A 32 13.70 20.13 21.52
C GLY A 32 14.73 20.18 20.40
N ASP A 33 14.64 19.25 19.44
CA ASP A 33 15.41 19.29 18.19
C ASP A 33 15.25 20.64 17.47
N ASP A 34 16.29 21.23 16.88
CA ASP A 34 16.14 22.40 16.00
C ASP A 34 15.81 21.98 14.57
N ILE A 35 15.02 22.78 13.85
CA ILE A 35 14.81 22.59 12.41
C ILE A 35 16.05 23.11 11.68
N LYS A 36 16.78 22.21 11.02
CA LYS A 36 17.93 22.56 10.17
C LYS A 36 17.51 23.00 8.78
N SER A 37 16.57 22.29 8.16
CA SER A 37 16.03 22.63 6.85
C SER A 37 14.64 22.03 6.64
N ILE A 38 13.86 22.69 5.80
CA ILE A 38 12.62 22.17 5.22
C ILE A 38 12.76 22.30 3.72
N GLU A 39 12.57 21.22 2.99
CA GLU A 39 12.76 21.19 1.54
C GLU A 39 11.58 20.50 0.87
N ARG A 40 11.07 21.10 -0.22
CA ARG A 40 10.07 20.47 -1.07
C ARG A 40 10.72 19.53 -2.07
N ARG A 41 10.22 18.29 -2.10
CA ARG A 41 10.67 17.20 -2.97
C ARG A 41 9.49 16.63 -3.75
N TYR A 42 9.79 15.88 -4.80
CA TYR A 42 8.79 15.31 -5.71
C TYR A 42 9.07 13.82 -5.89
N ALA A 43 8.16 12.97 -5.39
CA ALA A 43 8.24 11.53 -5.55
C ALA A 43 7.66 11.12 -6.92
N PRO A 44 8.38 10.32 -7.74
CA PRO A 44 7.84 9.81 -8.99
C PRO A 44 6.83 8.69 -8.72
N LEU A 45 5.59 8.88 -9.13
CA LEU A 45 4.54 7.86 -9.06
C LEU A 45 4.26 7.28 -10.44
N GLY A 46 4.43 5.97 -10.59
CA GLY A 46 3.92 5.24 -11.75
C GLY A 46 2.41 5.14 -11.66
N VAL A 47 1.74 5.40 -12.78
CA VAL A 47 0.29 5.29 -12.93
C VAL A 47 -0.03 4.02 -13.71
N PHE A 48 -0.69 3.07 -13.06
CA PHE A 48 -0.98 1.76 -13.64
C PHE A 48 -2.49 1.55 -13.70
N GLU A 49 -3.01 1.18 -14.87
CA GLU A 49 -4.39 0.70 -14.98
C GLU A 49 -4.35 -0.82 -15.02
N ILE A 50 -5.09 -1.48 -14.12
CA ILE A 50 -5.28 -2.93 -14.14
C ILE A 50 -6.74 -3.22 -14.45
N LYS A 51 -6.97 -4.17 -15.37
CA LYS A 51 -8.28 -4.67 -15.75
C LYS A 51 -8.37 -6.15 -15.41
N ARG A 52 -9.48 -6.57 -14.82
CA ARG A 52 -9.72 -7.98 -14.54
C ARG A 52 -11.14 -8.37 -14.89
N ARG A 53 -11.32 -9.64 -15.27
CA ARG A 53 -12.63 -10.25 -15.48
C ARG A 53 -13.05 -11.00 -14.23
N LYS A 54 -14.31 -10.82 -13.84
CA LYS A 54 -14.90 -11.47 -12.68
C LYS A 54 -16.25 -12.06 -13.06
N ASP A 55 -16.40 -13.36 -12.81
CA ASP A 55 -17.70 -14.01 -12.95
C ASP A 55 -18.50 -13.75 -11.67
N ILE A 56 -19.68 -13.14 -11.83
CA ILE A 56 -20.64 -12.91 -10.76
C ILE A 56 -21.88 -13.77 -10.99
N GLU A 57 -22.39 -14.36 -9.91
CA GLU A 57 -23.71 -15.01 -9.92
C GLU A 57 -24.75 -13.97 -9.53
N THR A 58 -25.71 -13.71 -10.42
CA THR A 58 -26.77 -12.73 -10.19
C THR A 58 -28.15 -13.39 -10.31
N GLY A 59 -29.11 -12.95 -9.49
CA GLY A 59 -30.48 -13.47 -9.45
C GLY A 59 -30.80 -14.31 -8.21
N ILE A 60 -31.96 -14.05 -7.60
CA ILE A 60 -32.43 -14.74 -6.37
C ILE A 60 -33.02 -16.12 -6.70
N ILE A 61 -33.56 -16.30 -7.91
CA ILE A 61 -34.34 -17.50 -8.31
C ILE A 61 -33.61 -18.33 -9.38
N SER A 62 -32.94 -17.69 -10.34
CA SER A 62 -32.02 -18.34 -11.28
C SER A 62 -30.66 -17.66 -11.21
N ARG A 63 -29.61 -18.42 -10.87
CA ARG A 63 -28.24 -17.93 -10.84
C ARG A 63 -27.75 -17.77 -12.27
N VAL A 64 -27.87 -16.57 -12.82
CA VAL A 64 -27.28 -16.22 -14.11
C VAL A 64 -25.82 -15.86 -13.88
N LYS A 65 -24.91 -16.61 -14.49
CA LYS A 65 -23.49 -16.27 -14.53
C LYS A 65 -23.28 -15.12 -15.50
N LYS A 66 -22.80 -14.00 -14.99
CA LYS A 66 -22.40 -12.85 -15.81
C LYS A 66 -20.92 -12.58 -15.58
N THR A 67 -20.15 -12.46 -16.65
CA THR A 67 -18.78 -11.95 -16.58
C THR A 67 -18.84 -10.42 -16.62
N ILE A 68 -18.27 -9.77 -15.61
CA ILE A 68 -18.06 -8.33 -15.58
C ILE A 68 -16.57 -8.02 -15.72
N GLU A 69 -16.26 -6.88 -16.33
CA GLU A 69 -14.91 -6.33 -16.38
C GLU A 69 -14.82 -5.21 -15.35
N GLU A 70 -13.86 -5.31 -14.45
CA GLU A 70 -13.52 -4.30 -13.45
C GLU A 70 -12.18 -3.66 -13.87
N SER A 71 -12.08 -2.34 -13.80
CA SER A 71 -10.83 -1.60 -14.02
C SER A 71 -10.57 -0.69 -12.83
N ASN A 72 -9.30 -0.57 -12.42
CA ASN A 72 -8.88 0.42 -11.44
C ASN A 72 -7.50 0.97 -11.78
N ARG A 73 -7.22 2.17 -11.28
CA ARG A 73 -5.97 2.89 -11.47
C ARG A 73 -5.21 2.98 -10.14
N PHE A 74 -3.96 2.57 -10.17
CA PHE A 74 -3.06 2.50 -9.02
C PHE A 74 -1.91 3.48 -9.18
N TYR A 75 -1.52 4.10 -8.07
CA TYR A 75 -0.42 5.06 -8.01
C TYR A 75 0.66 4.51 -7.08
N VAL A 76 1.79 4.12 -7.64
CA VAL A 76 2.88 3.48 -6.89
C VAL A 76 4.14 4.32 -6.96
N ASN A 77 4.78 4.58 -5.83
CA ASN A 77 6.05 5.29 -5.79
C ASN A 77 7.15 4.46 -6.46
N LEU A 78 7.81 4.97 -7.49
CA LEU A 78 8.88 4.24 -8.17
C LEU A 78 10.23 4.31 -7.42
N ASN A 79 10.33 5.10 -6.35
CA ASN A 79 11.50 5.11 -5.47
C ASN A 79 11.48 3.97 -4.44
N ASN A 80 10.32 3.69 -3.85
CA ASN A 80 10.19 2.77 -2.72
C ASN A 80 8.99 1.83 -2.79
N VAL A 81 8.35 1.73 -3.96
CA VAL A 81 7.21 0.85 -4.28
C VAL A 81 5.98 1.00 -3.39
N ALA A 82 5.89 2.03 -2.55
CA ALA A 82 4.69 2.28 -1.75
C ALA A 82 3.46 2.51 -2.64
N LEU A 83 2.39 1.74 -2.41
CA LEU A 83 1.09 1.93 -3.08
C LEU A 83 0.27 2.96 -2.34
N TYR A 84 -0.15 4.03 -3.01
CA TYR A 84 -0.93 5.10 -2.40
C TYR A 84 -2.44 4.94 -2.62
N TYR A 85 -3.21 5.38 -1.63
CA TYR A 85 -4.66 5.48 -1.70
C TYR A 85 -5.17 6.65 -0.87
N VAL A 86 -6.40 7.10 -1.13
CA VAL A 86 -7.09 8.11 -0.32
C VAL A 86 -7.83 7.43 0.83
N SER A 87 -7.47 7.72 2.08
CA SER A 87 -8.31 7.32 3.22
C SER A 87 -9.40 8.35 3.49
N LYS A 88 -10.62 7.86 3.72
CA LYS A 88 -11.77 8.63 4.19
C LYS A 88 -12.25 8.01 5.49
N GLY A 89 -12.13 8.74 6.59
CA GLY A 89 -12.72 8.36 7.89
C GLY A 89 -14.01 9.13 8.12
N LEU A 90 -14.94 8.57 8.91
CA LEU A 90 -16.12 9.30 9.38
C LEU A 90 -15.70 10.63 10.04
N GLY A 91 -16.12 11.75 9.44
CA GLY A 91 -15.84 13.10 9.94
C GLY A 91 -14.39 13.59 9.82
N LYS A 92 -13.49 12.83 9.19
CA LYS A 92 -12.08 13.24 8.98
C LYS A 92 -11.88 13.77 7.57
N LYS A 93 -11.03 14.82 7.45
CA LYS A 93 -10.57 15.27 6.13
C LYS A 93 -9.88 14.11 5.39
N PRO A 94 -10.10 13.98 4.07
CA PRO A 94 -9.42 12.95 3.29
C PRO A 94 -7.91 13.18 3.33
N ARG A 95 -7.14 12.09 3.30
CA ARG A 95 -5.68 12.12 3.32
C ARG A 95 -5.11 10.98 2.48
N ILE A 96 -3.94 11.19 1.92
CA ILE A 96 -3.19 10.12 1.26
C ILE A 96 -2.58 9.21 2.34
N GLU A 97 -2.76 7.92 2.15
CA GLU A 97 -2.14 6.86 2.94
C GLU A 97 -1.31 5.97 2.03
N LYS A 98 -0.32 5.30 2.62
CA LYS A 98 0.51 4.31 1.94
C LYS A 98 0.16 2.89 2.40
N LEU A 99 0.18 1.95 1.47
CA LEU A 99 0.18 0.51 1.71
C LEU A 99 1.57 -0.02 1.41
N ASP A 100 2.19 -0.66 2.40
CA ASP A 100 3.50 -1.30 2.31
C ASP A 100 3.45 -2.71 1.69
N VAL A 101 2.30 -3.10 1.13
CA VAL A 101 2.12 -4.43 0.54
C VAL A 101 3.11 -4.68 -0.59
N MET A 102 3.27 -3.70 -1.49
CA MET A 102 4.17 -3.78 -2.64
C MET A 102 5.63 -3.88 -2.21
N GLU A 103 6.03 -3.10 -1.19
CA GLU A 103 7.37 -3.18 -0.54
C GLU A 103 7.70 -4.60 -0.06
N LYS A 104 6.69 -5.37 0.35
CA LYS A 104 6.86 -6.72 0.89
C LYS A 104 6.82 -7.82 -0.17
N ILE A 105 6.29 -7.54 -1.36
CA ILE A 105 6.01 -8.58 -2.36
C ILE A 105 6.79 -8.43 -3.66
N ILE A 106 7.39 -7.28 -3.95
CA ILE A 106 8.00 -7.02 -5.27
C ILE A 106 9.16 -7.99 -5.59
N ASP A 107 9.93 -8.40 -4.59
CA ASP A 107 11.03 -9.36 -4.77
C ASP A 107 10.59 -10.83 -4.65
N LEU A 108 9.29 -11.10 -4.46
CA LEU A 108 8.79 -12.46 -4.33
C LEU A 108 8.56 -13.11 -5.70
N PRO A 109 8.77 -14.43 -5.84
CA PRO A 109 8.38 -15.14 -7.04
C PRO A 109 6.88 -14.97 -7.34
N SER A 110 6.50 -14.88 -8.62
CA SER A 110 5.12 -14.64 -9.05
C SER A 110 4.11 -15.67 -8.49
N ILE A 111 4.55 -16.91 -8.27
CA ILE A 111 3.71 -17.94 -7.63
C ILE A 111 3.37 -17.61 -6.17
N SER A 112 4.29 -16.99 -5.43
CA SER A 112 4.07 -16.53 -4.06
C SER A 112 3.15 -15.31 -4.02
N ILE A 113 3.34 -14.37 -4.95
CA ILE A 113 2.47 -13.19 -5.11
C ILE A 113 1.03 -13.64 -5.40
N LYS A 114 0.86 -14.57 -6.34
CA LYS A 114 -0.45 -15.14 -6.67
C LYS A 114 -1.12 -15.81 -5.46
N PHE A 115 -0.35 -16.57 -4.70
CA PHE A 115 -0.84 -17.20 -3.48
C PHE A 115 -1.28 -16.16 -2.42
N LEU A 116 -0.52 -15.08 -2.24
CA LEU A 116 -0.90 -13.97 -1.36
C LEU A 116 -2.17 -13.25 -1.84
N SER A 117 -2.30 -13.03 -3.15
CA SER A 117 -3.52 -12.48 -3.77
C SER A 117 -4.76 -13.28 -3.40
N ASP A 118 -4.68 -14.60 -3.54
CA ASP A 118 -5.79 -15.51 -3.23
C ASP A 118 -6.18 -15.45 -1.75
N ILE A 119 -5.19 -15.33 -0.85
CA ILE A 119 -5.44 -15.21 0.58
C ILE A 119 -6.10 -13.86 0.91
N VAL A 120 -5.57 -12.76 0.39
CA VAL A 120 -6.12 -11.42 0.63
C VAL A 120 -7.57 -11.36 0.16
N LYS A 121 -7.86 -11.91 -1.04
CA LYS A 121 -9.23 -11.99 -1.59
C LYS A 121 -10.18 -12.83 -0.73
N LYS A 122 -9.70 -13.92 -0.14
CA LYS A 122 -10.50 -14.79 0.74
C LYS A 122 -10.58 -14.27 2.18
N GLY A 123 -9.69 -13.34 2.56
CA GLY A 123 -9.48 -12.86 3.94
C GLY A 123 -8.85 -13.89 4.88
N ARG A 124 -8.85 -15.18 4.52
CA ARG A 124 -8.33 -16.29 5.32
C ARG A 124 -7.99 -17.50 4.46
N ILE A 125 -7.11 -18.36 4.97
CA ILE A 125 -6.85 -19.69 4.43
C ILE A 125 -6.60 -20.69 5.57
N THR A 126 -7.17 -21.89 5.46
CA THR A 126 -6.93 -22.98 6.43
C THR A 126 -5.59 -23.66 6.16
N HIS A 127 -5.00 -24.29 7.19
CA HIS A 127 -3.76 -25.06 7.05
C HIS A 127 -3.87 -26.21 6.02
N HIS A 128 -5.07 -26.76 5.80
CA HIS A 128 -5.27 -27.81 4.79
C HIS A 128 -5.33 -27.28 3.36
N GLU A 129 -5.78 -26.05 3.15
CA GLU A 129 -5.75 -25.38 1.83
C GLU A 129 -4.33 -24.91 1.46
N LEU A 130 -3.44 -24.82 2.44
CA LEU A 130 -2.01 -24.57 2.23
C LEU A 130 -1.32 -25.81 1.68
N ASN A 131 -1.05 -25.81 0.38
CA ASN A 131 -0.15 -26.79 -0.23
C ASN A 131 1.25 -26.67 0.41
N LYS A 132 1.84 -27.80 0.84
CA LYS A 132 3.20 -27.88 1.43
C LYS A 132 4.26 -27.16 0.60
N LYS A 133 4.13 -27.12 -0.73
CA LYS A 133 5.06 -26.38 -1.61
C LYS A 133 4.95 -24.86 -1.41
N HIS A 134 3.76 -24.29 -1.29
CA HIS A 134 3.56 -22.85 -1.07
C HIS A 134 4.01 -22.40 0.33
N PHE A 135 3.89 -23.27 1.32
CA PHE A 135 4.31 -22.97 2.70
C PHE A 135 5.83 -22.77 2.83
N LEU A 136 6.64 -23.55 2.11
CA LEU A 136 8.11 -23.43 2.14
C LEU A 136 8.62 -22.11 1.54
N PHE A 137 7.95 -21.55 0.53
CA PHE A 137 8.35 -20.27 -0.10
C PHE A 137 8.01 -19.04 0.75
N LEU A 138 7.11 -19.20 1.72
CA LEU A 138 6.72 -18.12 2.61
C LEU A 138 7.60 -18.03 3.86
N ASN A 139 8.36 -19.09 4.15
CA ASN A 139 9.19 -19.21 5.34
C ASN A 139 10.31 -18.14 5.31
N GLY A 140 10.08 -17.01 5.99
CA GLY A 140 10.95 -15.83 6.02
C GLY A 140 10.21 -14.50 5.92
N ASN A 141 9.18 -14.41 5.08
CA ASN A 141 8.37 -13.18 4.88
C ASN A 141 6.96 -13.28 5.46
N PHE A 142 6.58 -14.47 5.92
CA PHE A 142 5.24 -14.79 6.36
C PHE A 142 4.78 -13.95 7.56
N ASP A 143 5.65 -13.69 8.54
CA ASP A 143 5.26 -12.90 9.72
C ASP A 143 4.96 -11.44 9.40
N CYS A 144 5.50 -10.90 8.31
CA CYS A 144 5.29 -9.51 7.90
C CYS A 144 3.96 -9.28 7.16
N ILE A 145 3.39 -10.36 6.61
CA ILE A 145 2.22 -10.33 5.71
C ILE A 145 1.03 -11.08 6.32
N MET A 146 1.29 -12.12 7.10
CA MET A 146 0.30 -13.07 7.61
C MET A 146 0.40 -13.24 9.13
N MET A 147 -0.71 -13.61 9.75
CA MET A 147 -0.82 -14.01 11.15
C MET A 147 -1.43 -15.40 11.22
N LEU A 148 -0.77 -16.32 11.90
CA LEU A 148 -1.34 -17.61 12.25
C LEU A 148 -2.30 -17.44 13.43
N LYS A 149 -3.51 -17.97 13.32
CA LYS A 149 -4.53 -17.95 14.36
C LYS A 149 -5.11 -19.35 14.53
N ALA A 150 -5.26 -19.77 15.78
CA ALA A 150 -6.04 -20.95 16.11
C ALA A 150 -7.55 -20.60 16.12
N ARG A 151 -8.35 -21.41 15.44
CA ARG A 151 -9.81 -21.35 15.45
C ARG A 151 -10.34 -22.18 16.62
N ASP A 152 -11.41 -21.70 17.27
CA ASP A 152 -12.23 -22.45 18.24
C ASP A 152 -11.50 -23.00 19.49
N LEU A 153 -10.62 -22.21 20.12
CA LEU A 153 -10.00 -22.59 21.41
C LEU A 153 -10.98 -22.61 22.61
N ILE A 154 -12.24 -22.23 22.44
CA ILE A 154 -13.24 -22.23 23.52
C ILE A 154 -13.87 -23.63 23.73
N ASP A 155 -13.84 -24.51 22.72
CA ASP A 155 -14.44 -25.88 22.79
C ASP A 155 -13.41 -27.01 22.79
N PHE A 156 -12.15 -26.74 23.12
CA PHE A 156 -11.14 -27.79 23.27
C PHE A 156 -11.33 -28.52 24.61
N HIS A 157 -12.30 -29.44 24.67
CA HIS A 157 -12.43 -30.36 25.81
C HIS A 157 -11.45 -31.54 25.64
N PRO A 158 -10.45 -31.69 26.54
CA PRO A 158 -9.40 -32.72 26.43
C PRO A 158 -9.89 -34.09 26.91
N ARG A 159 -11.09 -34.53 26.51
CA ARG A 159 -11.71 -35.77 26.99
C ARG A 159 -12.07 -36.75 25.87
N VAL A 160 -11.17 -36.96 24.90
CA VAL A 160 -11.22 -38.18 24.09
C VAL A 160 -9.79 -38.65 23.81
N TYR A 161 -9.36 -39.63 24.61
CA TYR A 161 -8.29 -40.61 24.36
C TYR A 161 -6.87 -40.12 23.96
N GLY A 162 -5.97 -40.11 24.95
CA GLY A 162 -4.73 -40.91 24.93
C GLY A 162 -3.79 -40.89 23.71
N ALA A 163 -3.77 -39.85 22.88
CA ALA A 163 -2.89 -39.74 21.73
C ALA A 163 -1.88 -38.60 21.92
N SER A 164 -0.64 -38.86 21.48
CA SER A 164 0.50 -37.96 21.51
C SER A 164 0.19 -36.55 21.01
N TYR A 165 0.90 -35.56 21.55
CA TYR A 165 0.87 -34.16 21.13
C TYR A 165 1.22 -34.00 19.65
N GLY A 166 0.22 -34.16 18.79
CA GLY A 166 0.15 -33.52 17.49
C GLY A 166 -1.03 -32.56 17.59
N ILE A 167 -0.76 -31.26 17.68
CA ILE A 167 -1.81 -30.25 17.47
C ILE A 167 -2.46 -30.62 16.15
N TYR A 168 -3.72 -31.05 16.19
CA TYR A 168 -4.48 -31.35 15.00
C TYR A 168 -4.52 -30.03 14.19
N ALA A 169 -3.81 -30.03 13.06
CA ALA A 169 -3.66 -28.89 12.16
C ALA A 169 -4.96 -28.35 11.50
N PRO A 170 -6.16 -28.99 11.52
CA PRO A 170 -7.36 -28.41 10.90
C PRO A 170 -7.80 -27.07 11.51
N HIS A 171 -7.37 -26.76 12.73
CA HIS A 171 -7.80 -25.57 13.46
C HIS A 171 -6.87 -24.37 13.28
N LEU A 172 -5.81 -24.49 12.49
CA LEU A 172 -4.90 -23.39 12.19
C LEU A 172 -5.37 -22.67 10.91
N GLU A 173 -5.66 -21.38 11.04
CA GLU A 173 -5.98 -20.49 9.93
C GLU A 173 -4.92 -19.38 9.85
N TYR A 174 -4.67 -18.91 8.63
CA TYR A 174 -3.79 -17.78 8.39
C TYR A 174 -4.61 -16.60 7.88
N LEU A 175 -4.42 -15.45 8.53
CA LEU A 175 -5.08 -14.19 8.24
C LEU A 175 -4.06 -13.20 7.67
N ALA A 176 -4.45 -12.41 6.67
CA ALA A 176 -3.62 -11.31 6.20
C ALA A 176 -3.51 -10.22 7.28
N LYS A 177 -2.29 -9.79 7.60
CA LYS A 177 -2.00 -8.61 8.44
C LYS A 177 -2.13 -7.30 7.65
N VAL A 178 -1.99 -7.37 6.34
CA VAL A 178 -2.10 -6.24 5.43
C VAL A 178 -3.57 -5.95 5.11
N ASN A 179 -4.02 -4.75 5.48
CA ASN A 179 -5.35 -4.26 5.14
C ASN A 179 -5.32 -3.67 3.72
N ILE A 180 -5.65 -4.48 2.73
CA ILE A 180 -5.72 -4.09 1.32
C ILE A 180 -7.18 -3.81 1.00
N LEU A 181 -7.44 -2.71 0.29
CA LEU A 181 -8.79 -2.38 -0.12
C LEU A 181 -9.25 -3.33 -1.22
N ASP A 182 -10.56 -3.46 -1.39
CA ASP A 182 -11.10 -4.21 -2.51
C ASP A 182 -10.60 -3.61 -3.84
N PHE A 183 -10.39 -4.46 -4.83
CA PHE A 183 -9.83 -4.05 -6.12
C PHE A 183 -10.63 -2.94 -6.81
N ASP A 184 -11.95 -2.94 -6.68
CA ASP A 184 -12.86 -1.94 -7.27
C ASP A 184 -12.99 -0.68 -6.41
N ASP A 185 -12.25 -0.58 -5.31
CA ASP A 185 -12.26 0.59 -4.45
C ASP A 185 -11.64 1.79 -5.16
N LYS A 186 -12.49 2.77 -5.45
CA LYS A 186 -12.10 4.01 -6.14
C LYS A 186 -11.00 4.78 -5.42
N ARG A 187 -10.79 4.56 -4.11
CA ARG A 187 -9.75 5.23 -3.31
C ARG A 187 -8.32 4.99 -3.82
N TYR A 188 -8.09 3.96 -4.63
CA TYR A 188 -6.82 3.76 -5.32
C TYR A 188 -6.54 4.82 -6.41
N ASN A 189 -7.58 5.30 -7.09
CA ASN A 189 -7.44 6.26 -8.17
C ASN A 189 -7.26 7.68 -7.62
N LEU A 190 -6.02 8.05 -7.28
CA LEU A 190 -5.69 9.39 -6.75
C LEU A 190 -6.13 10.52 -7.68
N GLY A 191 -6.12 10.30 -9.00
CA GLY A 191 -6.52 11.29 -10.00
C GLY A 191 -7.98 11.74 -9.88
N ASP A 192 -8.85 10.92 -9.29
CA ASP A 192 -10.25 11.29 -9.04
C ASP A 192 -10.41 12.23 -7.84
N PHE A 193 -9.39 12.37 -7.00
CA PHE A 193 -9.46 13.12 -5.73
C PHE A 193 -8.52 14.31 -5.66
N LEU A 194 -7.44 14.34 -6.44
CA LEU A 194 -6.36 15.30 -6.28
C LEU A 194 -6.22 16.20 -7.51
N SER A 195 -5.88 17.46 -7.26
CA SER A 195 -5.66 18.42 -8.35
C SER A 195 -4.26 18.27 -8.92
N THR A 196 -4.14 18.38 -10.24
CA THR A 196 -2.86 18.29 -10.96
C THR A 196 -2.57 19.57 -11.76
N GLU A 197 -1.29 19.78 -12.04
CA GLU A 197 -0.79 20.84 -12.90
C GLU A 197 0.39 20.34 -13.76
N GLN A 198 0.72 21.09 -14.81
CA GLN A 198 1.89 20.82 -15.64
C GLN A 198 3.04 21.76 -15.26
N ILE A 199 4.14 21.21 -14.74
CA ILE A 199 5.30 21.99 -14.29
C ILE A 199 6.60 21.52 -14.93
N LYS A 200 7.59 22.42 -14.94
CA LYS A 200 9.00 22.05 -15.18
C LYS A 200 9.60 21.56 -13.87
N LEU A 201 10.23 20.38 -13.90
CA LEU A 201 10.96 19.82 -12.75
C LEU A 201 12.44 20.22 -12.71
N GLU A 202 12.93 20.89 -13.76
CA GLU A 202 14.30 21.41 -13.79
C GLU A 202 14.54 22.37 -12.61
N GLY A 203 15.61 22.13 -11.84
CA GLY A 203 15.92 22.87 -10.62
C GLY A 203 15.12 22.46 -9.37
N LYS A 204 14.19 21.50 -9.47
CA LYS A 204 13.46 20.94 -8.32
C LYS A 204 14.15 19.66 -7.83
N LYS A 205 14.00 19.33 -6.54
CA LYS A 205 14.48 18.07 -5.97
C LYS A 205 13.49 16.94 -6.27
N VAL A 206 13.87 16.05 -7.15
CA VAL A 206 13.08 14.88 -7.54
C VAL A 206 13.75 13.64 -6.96
N ASP A 207 12.96 12.74 -6.37
CA ASP A 207 13.50 11.47 -5.88
C ASP A 207 13.90 10.56 -7.03
N GLU A 208 14.90 9.73 -6.80
CA GLU A 208 15.38 8.77 -7.79
C GLU A 208 14.32 7.71 -8.09
N THR A 209 14.19 7.35 -9.36
CA THR A 209 13.42 6.17 -9.79
C THR A 209 14.30 4.94 -9.59
N VAL A 210 14.00 4.14 -8.57
CA VAL A 210 14.75 2.91 -8.24
C VAL A 210 14.18 1.70 -8.98
N HIS A 211 12.84 1.62 -9.06
CA HIS A 211 12.13 0.52 -9.70
C HIS A 211 11.62 0.91 -11.08
N LYS A 212 11.72 -0.02 -12.02
CA LYS A 212 11.21 0.18 -13.38
C LYS A 212 9.69 0.03 -13.40
N PRO A 213 8.95 0.86 -14.16
CA PRO A 213 7.50 0.73 -14.27
C PRO A 213 7.04 -0.68 -14.68
N GLU A 214 7.79 -1.36 -15.54
CA GLU A 214 7.45 -2.69 -16.04
C GLU A 214 7.46 -3.75 -14.92
N GLU A 215 8.43 -3.68 -14.01
CA GLU A 215 8.56 -4.59 -12.85
C GLU A 215 7.41 -4.36 -11.85
N VAL A 216 7.09 -3.09 -11.60
CA VAL A 216 5.95 -2.73 -10.74
C VAL A 216 4.63 -3.19 -11.36
N LEU A 217 4.48 -3.03 -12.67
CA LEU A 217 3.30 -3.47 -13.42
C LEU A 217 3.12 -4.99 -13.33
N GLU A 218 4.15 -5.77 -13.63
CA GLU A 218 4.10 -7.25 -13.54
C GLU A 218 3.67 -7.70 -12.14
N THR A 219 4.22 -7.07 -11.11
CA THR A 219 3.85 -7.36 -9.71
C THR A 219 2.38 -7.06 -9.44
N LEU A 220 1.87 -5.91 -9.92
CA LEU A 220 0.46 -5.52 -9.78
C LEU A 220 -0.49 -6.45 -10.54
N GLU A 221 -0.13 -6.85 -11.75
CA GLU A 221 -0.92 -7.78 -12.58
C GLU A 221 -1.09 -9.14 -11.88
N VAL A 222 0.00 -9.70 -11.36
CA VAL A 222 -0.02 -10.94 -10.60
C VAL A 222 -0.80 -10.77 -9.30
N PHE A 223 -0.57 -9.67 -8.58
CA PHE A 223 -1.19 -9.44 -7.27
C PHE A 223 -2.70 -9.17 -7.36
N PHE A 224 -3.17 -8.43 -8.36
CA PHE A 224 -4.59 -8.17 -8.53
C PHE A 224 -5.29 -9.21 -9.43
N ALA A 225 -4.53 -10.08 -10.08
CA ALA A 225 -4.97 -11.06 -11.07
C ALA A 225 -5.74 -10.39 -12.22
N GLY A 226 -5.05 -9.46 -12.90
CA GLY A 226 -5.57 -8.73 -14.05
C GLY A 226 -4.46 -8.38 -15.03
N ASP A 227 -4.86 -7.94 -16.21
CA ASP A 227 -3.96 -7.42 -17.25
C ASP A 227 -3.85 -5.91 -17.09
N GLY A 228 -2.67 -5.36 -17.25
CA GLY A 228 -2.42 -3.96 -16.95
C GLY A 228 -1.60 -3.21 -17.98
N ILE A 229 -1.59 -1.89 -17.82
CA ILE A 229 -0.80 -0.97 -18.63
C ILE A 229 -0.18 0.12 -17.74
N SER A 230 1.08 0.44 -17.99
CA SER A 230 1.74 1.63 -17.43
C SER A 230 1.35 2.84 -18.27
N GLN A 231 0.61 3.79 -17.68
CA GLN A 231 0.03 4.92 -18.39
C GLN A 231 0.95 6.13 -18.44
N ASP A 232 1.49 6.53 -17.28
CA ASP A 232 2.29 7.76 -17.14
C ASP A 232 3.11 7.74 -15.84
N ILE A 233 3.97 8.73 -15.67
CA ILE A 233 4.62 9.06 -14.40
C ILE A 233 4.13 10.45 -13.96
N VAL A 234 3.46 10.50 -12.80
CA VAL A 234 3.04 11.74 -12.16
C VAL A 234 3.89 12.00 -10.91
N TYR A 235 4.07 13.27 -10.55
CA TYR A 235 4.91 13.63 -9.41
C TYR A 235 4.07 14.02 -8.20
N LEU A 236 4.35 13.42 -7.05
CA LEU A 236 3.71 13.72 -5.78
C LEU A 236 4.61 14.65 -4.95
N PRO A 237 4.19 15.90 -4.70
CA PRO A 237 4.96 16.80 -3.84
C PRO A 237 4.88 16.33 -2.39
N TYR A 238 6.00 16.43 -1.69
CA TYR A 238 6.06 16.29 -0.25
C TYR A 238 7.13 17.22 0.31
N ASP A 239 6.97 17.59 1.57
CA ASP A 239 7.93 18.42 2.27
C ASP A 239 8.71 17.55 3.26
N GLU A 240 10.05 17.64 3.22
CA GLU A 240 10.97 16.91 4.09
C GLU A 240 11.64 17.88 5.06
N CYS A 241 11.47 17.64 6.36
CA CYS A 241 12.10 18.42 7.41
C CYS A 241 13.26 17.64 8.01
N THR A 242 14.44 18.26 8.04
CA THR A 242 15.61 17.75 8.77
C THR A 242 15.72 18.47 10.09
N TYR A 243 15.64 17.69 11.17
CA TYR A 243 15.88 18.15 12.54
C TYR A 243 17.31 17.80 12.96
N VAL A 244 17.87 18.60 13.86
CA VAL A 244 19.16 18.34 14.50
C VAL A 244 19.00 18.46 16.02
N ASP A 245 19.42 17.44 16.76
CA ASP A 245 19.41 17.51 18.22
C ASP A 245 20.66 18.19 18.79
N LYS A 246 20.69 18.34 20.13
CA LYS A 246 21.81 18.99 20.83
C LYS A 246 23.14 18.23 20.69
N GLU A 247 23.08 16.95 20.37
CA GLU A 247 24.24 16.10 20.12
C GLU A 247 24.65 16.08 18.63
N GLY A 248 23.96 16.85 17.78
CA GLY A 248 24.24 16.94 16.35
C GLY A 248 23.68 15.78 15.52
N ARG A 249 22.81 14.94 16.09
CA ARG A 249 22.19 13.82 15.36
C ARG A 249 21.01 14.31 14.53
N PHE A 250 20.86 13.73 13.34
CA PHE A 250 19.80 14.10 12.41
C PHE A 250 18.58 13.20 12.53
N ARG A 251 17.39 13.80 12.41
CA ARG A 251 16.11 13.11 12.26
C ARG A 251 15.36 13.72 11.08
N HIS A 252 14.68 12.90 10.29
CA HIS A 252 13.86 13.35 9.18
C HIS A 252 12.37 13.13 9.47
N ASP A 253 11.52 14.06 9.04
CA ASP A 253 10.06 13.89 9.00
C ASP A 253 9.54 14.33 7.63
N ARG A 254 8.40 13.77 7.22
CA ARG A 254 7.81 14.02 5.90
C ARG A 254 6.34 14.40 6.02
N LEU A 255 5.92 15.35 5.19
CA LEU A 255 4.54 15.77 5.03
C LEU A 255 4.11 15.58 3.57
N ILE A 256 3.14 14.69 3.36
CA ILE A 256 2.44 14.52 2.08
C ILE A 256 1.06 15.18 2.24
N ALA A 257 0.87 16.32 1.60
CA ALA A 257 -0.38 17.08 1.66
C ALA A 257 -0.70 17.73 0.30
N PRO A 258 -1.03 16.95 -0.73
CA PRO A 258 -1.51 17.52 -1.98
C PRO A 258 -2.96 18.00 -1.85
N ARG A 259 -3.31 18.97 -2.69
CA ARG A 259 -4.62 19.61 -2.78
C ARG A 259 -5.65 18.64 -3.32
N PHE A 260 -6.75 18.50 -2.59
CA PHE A 260 -7.92 17.75 -3.03
C PHE A 260 -8.77 18.58 -4.01
N SER A 261 -9.20 17.94 -5.09
CA SER A 261 -10.19 18.45 -6.04
C SER A 261 -11.58 18.26 -5.41
N ILE A 262 -12.10 19.29 -4.74
CA ILE A 262 -13.49 19.30 -4.23
C ILE A 262 -14.39 19.91 -5.29
#